data_AF-A0A7X8SQ50-F1
#
_entry.id   AF-A0A7X8SQ50-F1
#
_cell.length_a   1.000
_cell.length_b   1.000
_cell.length_c   1.000
_cell.angle_alpha   90.00
_cell.angle_beta   90.00
_cell.angle_gamma   90.00
#
_symmetry.space_group_name_H-M   'P 1'
#
loop_
_entity.id
_entity.type
_entity.pdbx_description
1 polymer ?
#
loop_
_entity_poly.entity_id
_entity_poly.type
_entity_poly.pdbx_seq_one_letter_code
_entity_poly.pdbx_strand_id
1 'polypeptide(L)'
;MGKVSQLSKYIAVEFESREGVSKMLEYMVSGWTDFQGQDKEESTVLETANDQILEFIRKVATKPVQEGNEEDGVIGSNVLTLLQKISDRINKQYDVTLNPYFKKKSITSDQDKKMVIQDITNLLILMDVLLMHHDIEELDESDNISKKIFLDGKIDQKPFGIKNFLVKTIGKFLVLANNNIIEYGNTELDAKLFEYKKQFFARVMFFVFNVSWLPKERTYKNTLVLNLLQSLELGDEADDYGDIMTQVLSYTQTVKNLNPSIVRECTMFHEYTLPQYLEWKQLEVKDRTFKPLGEVEEYHILFAKKLGFFTVDTIQSNGNSDIVRAGYPLVNGHFVWENVPMGDKTRKKVIYQ
;
A
#
# COMPACT_ATOMS: atom_id res chain seq x y z
N MET A 1 -12.82 -35.78 -3.04
CA MET A 1 -13.69 -35.12 -4.03
C MET A 1 -13.67 -33.64 -3.72
N GLY A 2 -12.96 -32.87 -4.54
CA GLY A 2 -12.55 -31.50 -4.23
C GLY A 2 -13.72 -30.53 -4.13
N LYS A 3 -13.62 -29.58 -3.18
CA LYS A 3 -14.38 -28.33 -3.24
C LYS A 3 -13.97 -27.66 -4.55
N VAL A 4 -14.71 -27.91 -5.64
CA VAL A 4 -14.64 -27.06 -6.84
C VAL A 4 -14.83 -25.64 -6.31
N SER A 5 -13.81 -24.81 -6.49
CA SER A 5 -13.75 -23.47 -5.91
C SER A 5 -15.03 -22.73 -6.27
N GLN A 6 -15.84 -22.37 -5.26
CA GLN A 6 -17.07 -21.59 -5.49
C GLN A 6 -16.78 -20.27 -6.22
N LEU A 7 -15.50 -19.84 -6.25
CA LEU A 7 -15.01 -18.72 -7.04
C LEU A 7 -15.41 -18.80 -8.51
N SER A 8 -15.35 -19.97 -9.15
CA SER A 8 -15.63 -20.10 -10.60
C SER A 8 -17.04 -19.64 -10.98
N LYS A 9 -18.00 -19.75 -10.05
CA LYS A 9 -19.35 -19.23 -10.20
C LYS A 9 -19.39 -17.70 -10.28
N TYR A 10 -18.45 -17.01 -9.63
CA TYR A 10 -18.42 -15.54 -9.52
C TYR A 10 -17.50 -14.85 -10.53
N ILE A 11 -16.64 -15.61 -11.21
CA ILE A 11 -15.71 -15.08 -12.24
C ILE A 11 -16.06 -15.55 -13.66
N ALA A 12 -17.27 -16.09 -13.87
CA ALA A 12 -17.74 -16.54 -15.17
C ALA A 12 -18.07 -15.36 -16.10
N VAL A 13 -18.10 -15.63 -17.40
CA VAL A 13 -18.25 -14.60 -18.45
C VAL A 13 -19.54 -13.79 -18.28
N GLU A 14 -20.62 -14.44 -17.85
CA GLU A 14 -21.91 -13.81 -17.57
C GLU A 14 -21.87 -12.80 -16.40
N PHE A 15 -20.84 -12.86 -15.56
CA PHE A 15 -20.61 -11.93 -14.45
C PHE A 15 -19.53 -10.88 -14.74
N GLU A 16 -18.98 -10.82 -15.97
CA GLU A 16 -17.97 -9.81 -16.31
C GLU A 16 -18.58 -8.38 -16.46
N SER A 17 -19.03 -7.84 -15.33
CA SER A 17 -19.61 -6.51 -15.10
C SER A 17 -19.18 -5.96 -13.73
N ARG A 18 -19.40 -4.66 -13.49
CA ARG A 18 -19.13 -4.04 -12.16
C ARG A 18 -19.96 -4.69 -11.04
N GLU A 19 -21.20 -5.06 -11.31
CA GLU A 19 -22.04 -5.81 -10.36
C GLU A 19 -21.44 -7.19 -10.04
N GLY A 20 -20.91 -7.89 -11.04
CA GLY A 20 -20.23 -9.17 -10.83
C GLY A 20 -18.95 -9.04 -10.00
N VAL A 21 -18.20 -7.95 -10.16
CA VAL A 21 -17.08 -7.60 -9.26
C VAL A 21 -17.58 -7.44 -7.82
N SER A 22 -18.69 -6.73 -7.59
CA SER A 22 -19.29 -6.62 -6.25
C SER A 22 -19.64 -7.99 -5.65
N LYS A 23 -20.28 -8.88 -6.43
CA LYS A 23 -20.62 -10.25 -5.97
C LYS A 23 -19.38 -11.09 -5.67
N MET A 24 -18.32 -10.94 -6.47
CA MET A 24 -17.02 -11.59 -6.22
C MET A 24 -16.38 -11.09 -4.91
N LEU A 25 -16.45 -9.79 -4.62
CA LEU A 25 -15.99 -9.24 -3.35
C LEU A 25 -16.83 -9.73 -2.16
N GLU A 26 -18.15 -9.86 -2.32
CA GLU A 26 -19.01 -10.48 -1.30
C GLU A 26 -18.60 -11.92 -1.01
N TYR A 27 -18.23 -12.69 -2.04
CA TYR A 27 -17.66 -14.02 -1.87
C TYR A 27 -16.34 -13.97 -1.09
N MET A 28 -15.40 -13.08 -1.45
CA MET A 28 -14.14 -12.92 -0.70
C MET A 28 -14.40 -12.56 0.78
N VAL A 29 -15.39 -11.71 1.05
CA VAL A 29 -15.78 -11.34 2.43
C VAL A 29 -16.49 -12.50 3.14
N SER A 30 -17.37 -13.26 2.52
CA SER A 30 -18.04 -14.37 3.21
C SER A 30 -17.13 -15.57 3.43
N GLY A 31 -16.21 -15.83 2.49
CA GLY A 31 -15.34 -17.00 2.46
C GLY A 31 -13.87 -16.74 2.78
N TRP A 32 -13.50 -15.61 3.42
CA TRP A 32 -12.09 -15.20 3.57
C TRP A 32 -11.14 -16.24 4.14
N THR A 33 -11.55 -17.01 5.15
CA THR A 33 -10.68 -18.05 5.72
C THR A 33 -10.41 -19.16 4.70
N ASP A 34 -11.44 -19.59 3.97
CA ASP A 34 -11.32 -20.60 2.92
C ASP A 34 -10.49 -20.05 1.76
N PHE A 35 -10.77 -18.82 1.33
CA PHE A 35 -10.05 -18.10 0.28
C PHE A 35 -8.55 -17.95 0.60
N GLN A 36 -8.21 -17.51 1.82
CA GLN A 36 -6.81 -17.38 2.26
C GLN A 36 -6.15 -18.73 2.59
N GLY A 37 -6.95 -19.79 2.79
CA GLY A 37 -6.46 -21.13 3.07
C GLY A 37 -6.10 -21.93 1.81
N GLN A 38 -6.72 -21.61 0.67
CA GLN A 38 -6.51 -22.31 -0.61
C GLN A 38 -5.08 -22.21 -1.14
N ASP A 39 -4.34 -21.16 -0.79
CA ASP A 39 -2.97 -20.94 -1.28
C ASP A 39 -1.88 -21.34 -0.26
N LYS A 40 -2.27 -21.92 0.89
CA LYS A 40 -1.30 -22.37 1.92
C LYS A 40 -0.82 -23.80 1.72
N GLU A 41 -1.57 -24.60 0.97
CA GLU A 41 -1.18 -25.93 0.56
C GLU A 41 -0.45 -25.81 -0.79
N GLU A 42 0.89 -25.88 -0.73
CA GLU A 42 1.82 -25.96 -1.85
C GLU A 42 2.20 -24.64 -2.55
N SER A 43 3.37 -24.14 -2.14
CA SER A 43 4.14 -23.05 -2.74
C SER A 43 4.68 -23.34 -4.16
N THR A 44 3.93 -24.11 -4.97
CA THR A 44 4.28 -24.57 -6.31
C THR A 44 3.20 -24.25 -7.35
N VAL A 45 2.04 -23.75 -6.92
CA VAL A 45 0.92 -23.46 -7.83
C VAL A 45 1.18 -22.16 -8.61
N LEU A 46 1.27 -22.29 -9.94
CA LEU A 46 1.52 -21.18 -10.86
C LEU A 46 0.30 -20.26 -11.05
N GLU A 47 -0.90 -20.72 -10.73
CA GLU A 47 -2.15 -19.95 -10.84
C GLU A 47 -3.02 -20.13 -9.58
N THR A 48 -3.19 -19.04 -8.84
CA THR A 48 -3.90 -18.95 -7.56
C THR A 48 -5.30 -18.36 -7.74
N ALA A 49 -6.14 -18.48 -6.71
CA ALA A 49 -7.45 -17.81 -6.70
C ALA A 49 -7.32 -16.28 -6.89
N ASN A 50 -6.26 -15.67 -6.34
CA ASN A 50 -6.00 -14.24 -6.52
C ASN A 50 -5.68 -13.88 -7.98
N ASP A 51 -5.01 -14.76 -8.72
CA ASP A 51 -4.66 -14.49 -10.12
C ASP A 51 -5.90 -14.49 -11.00
N GLN A 52 -6.79 -15.46 -10.77
CA GLN A 52 -8.08 -15.54 -11.44
C GLN A 52 -8.95 -14.31 -11.18
N ILE A 53 -8.95 -13.81 -9.93
CA ILE A 53 -9.66 -12.59 -9.57
C ILE A 53 -9.04 -11.37 -10.26
N LEU A 54 -7.71 -11.23 -10.24
CA LEU A 54 -7.02 -10.12 -10.91
C LEU A 54 -7.29 -10.11 -12.41
N GLU A 55 -7.27 -11.27 -13.06
CA GLU A 55 -7.60 -11.40 -14.48
C GLU A 55 -9.06 -11.01 -14.75
N PHE A 56 -9.99 -11.49 -13.92
CA PHE A 56 -11.40 -11.15 -14.02
C PHE A 56 -11.64 -9.63 -13.88
N ILE A 57 -11.04 -8.98 -12.87
CA ILE A 57 -11.16 -7.53 -12.68
C ILE A 57 -10.61 -6.77 -13.89
N ARG A 58 -9.48 -7.21 -14.47
CA ARG A 58 -8.93 -6.59 -15.70
C ARG A 58 -9.86 -6.73 -16.89
N LYS A 59 -10.46 -7.91 -17.11
CA LYS A 59 -11.44 -8.13 -18.18
C LYS A 59 -12.65 -7.23 -18.03
N VAL A 60 -13.12 -7.01 -16.80
CA VAL A 60 -14.23 -6.08 -16.53
C VAL A 60 -13.80 -4.63 -16.78
N ALA A 61 -12.59 -4.24 -16.35
CA ALA A 61 -12.10 -2.87 -16.47
C ALA A 61 -11.87 -2.41 -17.92
N THR A 62 -11.61 -3.32 -18.86
CA THR A 62 -11.41 -3.00 -20.28
C THR A 62 -12.71 -2.87 -21.07
N LYS A 63 -13.86 -3.24 -20.49
CA LYS A 63 -15.15 -3.08 -21.15
C LYS A 63 -15.58 -1.61 -21.13
N PRO A 64 -16.15 -1.07 -22.22
CA PRO A 64 -16.64 0.30 -22.24
C PRO A 64 -17.75 0.46 -21.20
N VAL A 65 -17.63 1.49 -20.36
CA VAL A 65 -18.66 1.85 -19.39
C VAL A 65 -19.89 2.30 -20.17
N GLN A 66 -21.02 1.61 -19.97
CA GLN A 66 -22.29 2.07 -20.52
C GLN A 66 -22.72 3.30 -19.71
N GLU A 67 -22.57 4.49 -20.28
CA GLU A 67 -22.94 5.74 -19.60
C GLU A 67 -24.45 5.79 -19.37
N GLY A 68 -24.89 5.98 -18.11
CA GLY A 68 -26.26 6.41 -17.80
C GLY A 68 -27.08 5.60 -16.78
N ASN A 69 -26.54 4.56 -16.13
CA ASN A 69 -27.33 3.79 -15.17
C ASN A 69 -27.20 4.34 -13.73
N GLU A 70 -28.31 4.77 -13.13
CA GLU A 70 -28.43 5.10 -11.69
C GLU A 70 -27.94 3.95 -10.78
N GLU A 71 -27.91 2.71 -11.29
CA GLU A 71 -27.38 1.53 -10.62
C GLU A 71 -25.88 1.64 -10.26
N ASP A 72 -25.09 2.43 -11.00
CA ASP A 72 -23.64 2.57 -10.74
C ASP A 72 -23.35 3.26 -9.39
N GLY A 73 -24.22 4.17 -8.93
CA GLY A 73 -24.08 4.84 -7.63
C GLY A 73 -24.30 3.88 -6.46
N VAL A 74 -25.38 3.08 -6.53
CA VAL A 74 -25.70 2.06 -5.52
C VAL A 74 -24.62 0.98 -5.46
N ILE A 75 -24.13 0.53 -6.63
CA ILE A 75 -23.02 -0.43 -6.72
C ILE A 75 -21.76 0.15 -6.06
N GLY A 76 -21.42 1.41 -6.33
CA GLY A 76 -20.25 2.08 -5.75
C GLY A 76 -20.26 2.11 -4.22
N SER A 77 -21.41 2.41 -3.60
CA SER A 77 -21.55 2.45 -2.13
C SER A 77 -21.37 1.07 -1.46
N ASN A 78 -21.89 0.00 -2.08
CA ASN A 78 -21.70 -1.37 -1.60
C ASN A 78 -20.23 -1.80 -1.75
N VAL A 79 -19.62 -1.51 -2.89
CA VAL A 79 -18.20 -1.79 -3.15
C VAL A 79 -17.31 -1.11 -2.12
N LEU A 80 -17.56 0.15 -1.77
CA LEU A 80 -16.83 0.86 -0.71
C LEU A 80 -16.89 0.10 0.63
N THR A 81 -18.07 -0.40 0.99
CA THR A 81 -18.28 -1.18 2.21
C THR A 81 -17.52 -2.51 2.17
N LEU A 82 -17.49 -3.19 1.02
CA LEU A 82 -16.77 -4.45 0.83
C LEU A 82 -15.26 -4.25 0.88
N LEU A 83 -14.74 -3.20 0.23
CA LEU A 83 -13.32 -2.82 0.30
C LEU A 83 -12.89 -2.51 1.73
N GLN A 84 -13.73 -1.79 2.50
CA GLN A 84 -13.48 -1.57 3.93
C GLN A 84 -13.35 -2.89 4.70
N LYS A 85 -14.30 -3.82 4.50
CA LYS A 85 -14.28 -5.12 5.19
C LYS A 85 -13.05 -5.95 4.85
N ILE A 86 -12.62 -5.96 3.59
CA ILE A 86 -11.43 -6.68 3.16
C ILE A 86 -10.18 -6.00 3.72
N SER A 87 -10.06 -4.68 3.61
CA SER A 87 -8.95 -3.90 4.18
C SER A 87 -8.82 -4.11 5.69
N ASP A 88 -9.93 -4.13 6.45
CA ASP A 88 -9.91 -4.38 7.89
C ASP A 88 -9.44 -5.80 8.23
N ARG A 89 -9.73 -6.80 7.41
CA ARG A 89 -9.24 -8.17 7.60
C ARG A 89 -7.74 -8.28 7.35
N ILE A 90 -7.25 -7.65 6.29
CA ILE A 90 -5.82 -7.54 6.00
C ILE A 90 -5.11 -6.81 7.15
N ASN A 91 -5.63 -5.65 7.57
CA ASN A 91 -5.09 -4.89 8.69
C ASN A 91 -5.03 -5.73 9.97
N LYS A 92 -6.09 -6.49 10.27
CA LYS A 92 -6.12 -7.39 11.44
C LYS A 92 -5.03 -8.45 11.37
N GLN A 93 -4.78 -9.03 10.19
CA GLN A 93 -3.68 -9.98 10.00
C GLN A 93 -2.32 -9.32 10.24
N TYR A 94 -2.11 -8.08 9.77
CA TYR A 94 -0.87 -7.34 10.00
C TYR A 94 -0.68 -6.97 11.48
N ASP A 95 -1.76 -6.57 12.16
CA ASP A 95 -1.75 -6.16 13.56
C ASP A 95 -1.35 -7.29 14.52
N VAL A 96 -1.61 -8.56 14.16
CA VAL A 96 -1.14 -9.73 14.93
C VAL A 96 0.39 -9.75 15.02
N THR A 97 1.09 -9.38 13.94
CA THR A 97 2.56 -9.34 13.90
C THR A 97 3.10 -8.01 14.41
N LEU A 98 2.50 -6.89 14.00
CA LEU A 98 3.06 -5.56 14.23
C LEU A 98 2.84 -5.06 15.67
N ASN A 99 1.73 -5.39 16.33
CA ASN A 99 1.48 -4.89 17.69
C ASN A 99 2.51 -5.38 18.72
N PRO A 100 2.88 -6.68 18.77
CA PRO A 100 3.99 -7.13 19.61
C PRO A 100 5.32 -6.45 19.26
N TYR A 101 5.59 -6.24 17.96
CA TYR A 101 6.79 -5.57 17.49
C TYR A 101 6.88 -4.11 18.00
N PHE A 102 5.84 -3.30 17.81
CA PHE A 102 5.83 -1.91 18.25
C PHE A 102 5.93 -1.78 19.78
N LYS A 103 5.40 -2.74 20.54
CA LYS A 103 5.54 -2.77 22.01
C LYS A 103 6.98 -2.95 22.49
N LYS A 104 7.86 -3.56 21.69
CA LYS A 104 9.29 -3.72 22.04
C LYS A 104 10.04 -2.38 22.06
N LYS A 105 9.52 -1.34 21.41
CA LYS A 105 10.17 -0.02 21.27
C LYS A 105 11.63 -0.13 20.83
N SER A 106 11.89 -1.05 19.91
CA SER A 106 13.23 -1.32 19.38
C SER A 106 13.13 -1.36 17.86
N ILE A 107 13.68 -0.31 17.27
CA ILE A 107 13.88 -0.11 15.83
C ILE A 107 14.76 -1.18 15.17
N THR A 108 15.53 -1.94 15.97
CA THR A 108 16.46 -2.98 15.53
C THR A 108 15.89 -4.40 15.70
N SER A 109 14.71 -4.54 16.32
CA SER A 109 14.09 -5.84 16.51
C SER A 109 13.71 -6.48 15.17
N ASP A 110 13.73 -7.81 15.12
CA ASP A 110 13.19 -8.56 13.99
C ASP A 110 11.67 -8.71 14.07
N GLN A 111 11.07 -8.89 12.89
CA GLN A 111 9.67 -9.27 12.70
C GLN A 111 9.64 -10.67 12.07
N ASP A 112 8.86 -11.58 12.65
CA ASP A 112 8.90 -12.99 12.27
C ASP A 112 8.04 -13.31 11.03
N LYS A 113 7.21 -12.37 10.56
CA LYS A 113 6.35 -12.59 9.38
C LYS A 113 7.12 -12.29 8.10
N LYS A 114 7.28 -13.32 7.26
CA LYS A 114 7.64 -13.14 5.85
C LYS A 114 6.40 -12.81 5.02
N MET A 115 6.54 -11.89 4.08
CA MET A 115 5.50 -11.49 3.16
C MET A 115 5.53 -12.40 1.93
N VAL A 116 4.38 -12.97 1.59
CA VAL A 116 4.22 -13.88 0.45
C VAL A 116 3.52 -13.18 -0.71
N ILE A 117 3.56 -13.78 -1.90
CA ILE A 117 2.91 -13.28 -3.11
C ILE A 117 1.43 -12.95 -2.88
N GLN A 118 0.73 -13.75 -2.07
CA GLN A 118 -0.67 -13.55 -1.70
C GLN A 118 -0.90 -12.25 -0.95
N ASP A 119 0.04 -11.81 -0.09
CA ASP A 119 -0.08 -10.53 0.61
C ASP A 119 -0.10 -9.36 -0.38
N ILE A 120 0.69 -9.44 -1.47
CA ILE A 120 0.72 -8.41 -2.53
C ILE A 120 -0.54 -8.48 -3.38
N THR A 121 -0.94 -9.67 -3.82
CA THR A 121 -2.11 -9.81 -4.71
C THR A 121 -3.42 -9.46 -4.01
N ASN A 122 -3.55 -9.71 -2.70
CA ASN A 122 -4.69 -9.21 -1.91
C ASN A 122 -4.81 -7.68 -1.99
N LEU A 123 -3.68 -6.96 -1.95
CA LEU A 123 -3.67 -5.49 -2.05
C LEU A 123 -3.88 -5.02 -3.50
N LEU A 124 -3.35 -5.74 -4.48
CA LEU A 124 -3.62 -5.48 -5.90
C LEU A 124 -5.12 -5.56 -6.21
N ILE A 125 -5.81 -6.57 -5.69
CA ILE A 125 -7.27 -6.71 -5.87
C ILE A 125 -8.00 -5.47 -5.35
N LEU A 126 -7.68 -5.02 -4.13
CA LEU A 126 -8.27 -3.79 -3.56
C LEU A 126 -8.01 -2.57 -4.45
N MET A 127 -6.77 -2.43 -4.93
CA MET A 127 -6.36 -1.30 -5.77
C MET A 127 -6.99 -1.33 -7.16
N ASP A 128 -7.12 -2.49 -7.79
CA ASP A 128 -7.75 -2.64 -9.10
C ASP A 128 -9.25 -2.30 -9.03
N VAL A 129 -9.94 -2.76 -7.97
CA VAL A 129 -11.34 -2.36 -7.74
C VAL A 129 -11.45 -0.87 -7.48
N LEU A 130 -10.54 -0.29 -6.67
CA LEU A 130 -10.51 1.15 -6.42
C LEU A 130 -10.32 1.95 -7.70
N LEU A 131 -9.38 1.55 -8.58
CA LEU A 131 -9.17 2.20 -9.87
C LEU A 131 -10.42 2.11 -10.75
N MET A 132 -11.05 0.94 -10.82
CA MET A 132 -12.25 0.70 -11.62
C MET A 132 -13.44 1.59 -11.21
N HIS A 133 -13.53 1.94 -9.92
CA HIS A 133 -14.64 2.70 -9.36
C HIS A 133 -14.25 4.13 -8.94
N HIS A 134 -13.01 4.57 -9.23
CA HIS A 134 -12.45 5.81 -8.71
C HIS A 134 -13.28 7.06 -9.06
N ASP A 135 -13.88 7.07 -10.25
CA ASP A 135 -14.64 8.18 -10.79
C ASP A 135 -16.15 8.12 -10.51
N ILE A 136 -16.62 7.16 -9.69
CA ILE A 136 -18.06 7.06 -9.42
C ILE A 136 -18.51 8.21 -8.54
N GLU A 137 -19.56 8.88 -9.01
CA GLU A 137 -20.24 9.97 -8.32
C GLU A 137 -21.70 9.56 -8.03
N GLU A 138 -22.20 9.95 -6.87
CA GLU A 138 -23.57 9.74 -6.42
C GLU A 138 -24.25 11.11 -6.26
N LEU A 139 -25.49 11.24 -6.74
CA LEU A 139 -26.26 12.45 -6.55
C LEU A 139 -26.69 12.55 -5.08
N ASP A 140 -26.27 13.60 -4.39
CA ASP A 140 -26.82 13.93 -3.09
C ASP A 140 -28.16 14.66 -3.31
N GLU A 141 -29.28 13.97 -3.04
CA GLU A 141 -30.63 14.51 -3.19
C GLU A 141 -30.88 15.75 -2.31
N SER A 142 -30.16 15.89 -1.19
CA SER A 142 -30.36 17.00 -0.26
C SER A 142 -29.69 18.28 -0.74
N ASP A 143 -28.51 18.15 -1.34
CA ASP A 143 -27.72 19.28 -1.84
C ASP A 143 -27.92 19.50 -3.36
N ASN A 144 -28.55 18.56 -4.06
CA ASN A 144 -28.63 18.47 -5.53
C ASN A 144 -27.26 18.59 -6.20
N ILE A 145 -26.25 17.95 -5.62
CA ILE A 145 -24.84 17.97 -6.06
C ILE A 145 -24.35 16.52 -6.19
N SER A 146 -23.70 16.20 -7.31
CA SER A 146 -22.97 14.94 -7.46
C SER A 146 -21.72 14.93 -6.57
N LYS A 147 -21.64 13.97 -5.65
CA LYS A 147 -20.49 13.76 -4.75
C LYS A 147 -19.77 12.48 -5.14
N LYS A 148 -18.44 12.52 -5.18
CA LYS A 148 -17.62 11.33 -5.39
C LYS A 148 -17.81 10.33 -4.26
N ILE A 149 -18.05 9.07 -4.62
CA ILE A 149 -18.16 7.97 -3.65
C ILE A 149 -16.79 7.69 -3.02
N PHE A 150 -15.75 7.64 -3.87
CA PHE A 150 -14.38 7.42 -3.43
C PHE A 150 -13.69 8.76 -3.18
N LEU A 151 -13.74 9.21 -1.92
CA LEU A 151 -13.05 10.42 -1.48
C LEU A 151 -11.59 10.11 -1.12
N ASP A 152 -10.70 11.09 -1.37
CA ASP A 152 -9.34 11.13 -0.80
C ASP A 152 -9.39 10.80 0.70
N GLY A 153 -10.33 11.47 1.39
CA GLY A 153 -10.56 11.31 2.81
C GLY A 153 -9.49 11.96 3.69
N LYS A 154 -9.69 11.86 5.02
CA LYS A 154 -8.65 12.12 6.02
C LYS A 154 -7.87 10.86 6.34
N ILE A 155 -6.64 11.00 6.83
CA ILE A 155 -5.78 9.87 7.22
C ILE A 155 -6.40 8.98 8.30
N ASP A 156 -7.23 9.54 9.18
CA ASP A 156 -7.84 8.89 10.35
C ASP A 156 -9.35 8.64 10.21
N GLN A 157 -9.93 8.93 9.05
CA GLN A 157 -11.38 8.84 8.88
C GLN A 157 -11.91 7.41 8.91
N LYS A 158 -13.18 7.29 9.31
CA LYS A 158 -14.07 6.17 9.01
C LYS A 158 -15.35 6.76 8.42
N PRO A 159 -15.92 6.24 7.31
CA PRO A 159 -15.58 5.00 6.58
C PRO A 159 -14.36 5.11 5.64
N PHE A 160 -14.12 4.08 4.82
CA PHE A 160 -12.97 3.92 3.91
C PHE A 160 -12.64 5.20 3.14
N GLY A 161 -11.36 5.58 3.12
CA GLY A 161 -10.84 6.67 2.30
C GLY A 161 -9.48 6.29 1.73
N ILE A 162 -9.14 6.83 0.57
CA ILE A 162 -7.91 6.46 -0.15
C ILE A 162 -6.68 6.77 0.72
N LYS A 163 -6.62 7.93 1.37
CA LYS A 163 -5.53 8.25 2.31
C LYS A 163 -5.47 7.30 3.49
N ASN A 164 -6.61 6.93 4.08
CA ASN A 164 -6.63 5.97 5.19
C ASN A 164 -6.11 4.61 4.72
N PHE A 165 -6.53 4.13 3.56
CA PHE A 165 -6.02 2.89 2.96
C PHE A 165 -4.50 2.94 2.72
N LEU A 166 -3.99 4.02 2.12
CA LEU A 166 -2.57 4.23 1.88
C LEU A 166 -1.77 4.26 3.20
N VAL A 167 -2.18 5.08 4.16
CA VAL A 167 -1.40 5.28 5.39
C VAL A 167 -1.53 4.10 6.35
N LYS A 168 -2.71 3.47 6.44
CA LYS A 168 -2.98 2.39 7.39
C LYS A 168 -2.66 1.02 6.83
N THR A 169 -3.17 0.69 5.63
CA THR A 169 -3.06 -0.67 5.07
C THR A 169 -1.78 -0.84 4.28
N ILE A 170 -1.53 0.02 3.29
CA ILE A 170 -0.27 -0.01 2.53
C ILE A 170 0.91 0.30 3.45
N GLY A 171 0.78 1.27 4.35
CA GLY A 171 1.80 1.57 5.36
C GLY A 171 2.20 0.35 6.20
N LYS A 172 1.24 -0.41 6.75
CA LYS A 172 1.53 -1.63 7.52
C LYS A 172 2.16 -2.73 6.66
N PHE A 173 1.68 -2.91 5.43
CA PHE A 173 2.30 -3.83 4.48
C PHE A 173 3.78 -3.48 4.28
N LEU A 174 4.11 -2.20 4.06
CA LEU A 174 5.49 -1.74 3.87
C LEU A 174 6.33 -1.83 5.15
N VAL A 175 5.73 -1.85 6.34
CA VAL A 175 6.47 -2.19 7.57
C VAL A 175 6.91 -3.65 7.50
N LEU A 176 5.97 -4.55 7.19
CA LEU A 176 6.20 -6.00 7.17
C LEU A 176 7.06 -6.46 5.99
N ALA A 177 6.95 -5.80 4.84
CA ALA A 177 7.65 -6.17 3.61
C ALA A 177 9.12 -5.74 3.61
N ASN A 178 9.49 -4.75 4.44
CA ASN A 178 10.84 -4.21 4.48
C ASN A 178 11.88 -5.31 4.81
N ASN A 179 12.65 -5.72 3.80
CA ASN A 179 13.63 -6.83 3.83
C ASN A 179 13.04 -8.20 4.22
N ASN A 180 11.73 -8.39 4.03
CA ASN A 180 10.99 -9.54 4.56
C ASN A 180 10.03 -10.17 3.53
N ILE A 181 10.14 -9.82 2.24
CA ILE A 181 9.44 -10.54 1.16
C ILE A 181 10.16 -11.87 0.91
N ILE A 182 9.41 -12.96 0.76
CA ILE A 182 9.97 -14.28 0.50
C ILE A 182 10.61 -14.35 -0.90
N GLU A 183 11.73 -15.05 -0.99
CA GLU A 183 12.31 -15.53 -2.24
C GLU A 183 11.89 -16.99 -2.42
N TYR A 184 11.28 -17.33 -3.56
CA TYR A 184 10.75 -18.67 -3.79
C TYR A 184 11.83 -19.62 -4.33
N GLY A 185 12.90 -19.08 -4.94
CA GLY A 185 13.98 -19.87 -5.54
C GLY A 185 13.54 -20.60 -6.81
N ASN A 186 12.35 -20.29 -7.31
CA ASN A 186 11.78 -20.82 -8.55
C ASN A 186 11.62 -19.65 -9.52
N THR A 187 12.32 -19.72 -10.65
CA THR A 187 12.36 -18.66 -11.65
C THR A 187 10.99 -18.15 -12.08
N GLU A 188 10.00 -19.03 -12.24
CA GLU A 188 8.65 -18.64 -12.67
C GLU A 188 7.90 -17.89 -11.57
N LEU A 189 7.96 -18.40 -10.32
CA LEU A 189 7.32 -17.74 -9.18
C LEU A 189 8.01 -16.42 -8.82
N ASP A 190 9.33 -16.37 -8.90
CA ASP A 190 10.11 -15.16 -8.65
C ASP A 190 9.85 -14.09 -9.74
N ALA A 191 9.77 -14.50 -11.01
CA ALA A 191 9.37 -13.59 -12.10
C ALA A 191 7.94 -13.07 -11.93
N LYS A 192 7.01 -13.95 -11.51
CA LYS A 192 5.62 -13.57 -11.21
C LYS A 192 5.53 -12.62 -10.03
N LEU A 193 6.27 -12.89 -8.94
CA LEU A 193 6.37 -11.99 -7.79
C LEU A 193 6.92 -10.63 -8.21
N PHE A 194 7.97 -10.61 -9.04
CA PHE A 194 8.55 -9.39 -9.57
C PHE A 194 7.53 -8.56 -10.37
N GLU A 195 6.76 -9.21 -11.23
CA GLU A 195 5.70 -8.55 -11.99
C GLU A 195 4.61 -7.96 -11.08
N TYR A 196 4.18 -8.69 -10.04
CA TYR A 196 3.24 -8.14 -9.07
C TYR A 196 3.84 -7.00 -8.23
N LYS A 197 5.13 -7.06 -7.89
CA LYS A 197 5.81 -5.93 -7.23
C LYS A 197 5.75 -4.68 -8.11
N LYS A 198 6.07 -4.78 -9.41
CA LYS A 198 5.98 -3.65 -10.35
C LYS A 198 4.57 -3.08 -10.44
N GLN A 199 3.59 -3.95 -10.64
CA GLN A 199 2.17 -3.58 -10.70
C GLN A 199 1.66 -2.91 -9.42
N PHE A 200 2.09 -3.43 -8.27
CA PHE A 200 1.74 -2.88 -6.96
C PHE A 200 2.41 -1.53 -6.77
N PHE A 201 3.69 -1.41 -7.14
CA PHE A 201 4.43 -0.14 -7.12
C PHE A 201 3.70 0.93 -7.91
N ALA A 202 3.39 0.67 -9.19
CA ALA A 202 2.75 1.64 -10.07
C ALA A 202 1.38 2.12 -9.53
N ARG A 203 0.55 1.20 -9.03
CA ARG A 203 -0.77 1.55 -8.46
C ARG A 203 -0.66 2.37 -7.19
N VAL A 204 0.23 1.99 -6.27
CA VAL A 204 0.46 2.77 -5.04
C VAL A 204 0.95 4.17 -5.40
N MET A 205 1.89 4.30 -6.34
CA MET A 205 2.38 5.61 -6.79
C MET A 205 1.27 6.46 -7.40
N PHE A 206 0.44 5.88 -8.27
CA PHE A 206 -0.72 6.58 -8.81
C PHE A 206 -1.61 7.12 -7.70
N PHE A 207 -2.04 6.27 -6.75
CA PHE A 207 -2.89 6.73 -5.66
C PHE A 207 -2.22 7.76 -4.76
N VAL A 208 -0.93 7.59 -4.44
CA VAL A 208 -0.18 8.56 -3.63
C VAL A 208 -0.08 9.91 -4.33
N PHE A 209 0.04 9.95 -5.66
CA PHE A 209 0.13 11.19 -6.42
C PHE A 209 -1.23 11.78 -6.81
N ASN A 210 -2.28 10.95 -6.87
CA ASN A 210 -3.62 11.38 -7.23
C ASN A 210 -4.46 11.88 -6.03
N VAL A 211 -3.96 11.79 -4.79
CA VAL A 211 -4.65 12.34 -3.61
C VAL A 211 -4.01 13.64 -3.13
N SER A 212 -4.82 14.53 -2.57
CA SER A 212 -4.37 15.85 -2.09
C SER A 212 -3.79 15.77 -0.69
N TRP A 213 -2.47 15.86 -0.52
CA TRP A 213 -1.83 15.84 0.80
C TRP A 213 -1.75 17.23 1.45
N LEU A 214 -2.28 17.37 2.66
CA LEU A 214 -2.10 18.60 3.45
C LEU A 214 -0.63 18.76 3.87
N PRO A 215 -0.15 19.98 4.18
CA PRO A 215 1.23 20.22 4.59
C PRO A 215 1.71 19.29 5.72
N LYS A 216 0.88 19.10 6.76
CA LYS A 216 1.15 18.19 7.89
C LYS A 216 1.15 16.69 7.53
N GLU A 217 0.58 16.33 6.38
CA GLU A 217 0.48 14.94 5.92
C GLU A 217 1.61 14.58 4.93
N ARG A 218 2.40 15.57 4.47
CA ARG A 218 3.49 15.34 3.50
C ARG A 218 4.53 14.36 4.01
N THR A 219 4.73 14.30 5.32
CA THR A 219 5.59 13.32 5.97
C THR A 219 5.17 11.87 5.67
N TYR A 220 3.87 11.58 5.69
CA TYR A 220 3.34 10.27 5.32
C TYR A 220 3.53 9.96 3.85
N LYS A 221 3.24 10.93 2.97
CA LYS A 221 3.47 10.80 1.53
C LYS A 221 4.93 10.46 1.22
N ASN A 222 5.87 11.25 1.74
CA ASN A 222 7.29 11.10 1.43
C ASN A 222 7.82 9.76 1.97
N THR A 223 7.46 9.40 3.20
CA THR A 223 7.87 8.10 3.77
C THR A 223 7.19 6.92 3.06
N LEU A 224 5.95 7.03 2.58
CA LEU A 224 5.32 5.98 1.76
C LEU A 224 6.11 5.72 0.49
N VAL A 225 6.48 6.76 -0.26
CA VAL A 225 7.26 6.63 -1.52
C VAL A 225 8.63 6.00 -1.25
N LEU A 226 9.36 6.50 -0.25
CA LEU A 226 10.69 5.95 0.09
C LEU A 226 10.62 4.51 0.59
N ASN A 227 9.60 4.16 1.37
CA ASN A 227 9.40 2.79 1.82
C ASN A 227 8.92 1.86 0.71
N LEU A 228 8.23 2.37 -0.31
CA LEU A 228 7.84 1.60 -1.49
C LEU A 228 9.08 1.22 -2.30
N LEU A 229 9.98 2.18 -2.55
CA LEU A 229 11.29 1.98 -3.16
C LEU A 229 12.11 0.92 -2.39
N GLN A 230 12.20 1.08 -1.07
CA GLN A 230 12.97 0.18 -0.23
C GLN A 230 12.38 -1.23 -0.11
N SER A 231 11.07 -1.36 0.05
CA SER A 231 10.47 -2.65 0.41
C SER A 231 10.27 -3.56 -0.80
N LEU A 232 10.03 -2.98 -1.98
CA LEU A 232 9.79 -3.76 -3.19
C LEU A 232 11.07 -4.10 -3.93
N GLU A 233 12.04 -3.16 -3.90
CA GLU A 233 13.38 -3.30 -4.49
C GLU A 233 13.32 -3.91 -5.90
N LEU A 234 12.91 -3.08 -6.88
CA LEU A 234 12.77 -3.52 -8.26
C LEU A 234 14.12 -3.61 -8.99
N GLY A 235 15.13 -2.90 -8.48
CA GLY A 235 16.46 -2.87 -9.05
C GLY A 235 17.33 -1.77 -8.45
N ASP A 236 18.49 -1.56 -9.08
CA ASP A 236 19.55 -0.65 -8.63
C ASP A 236 19.76 0.54 -9.57
N GLU A 237 19.15 0.50 -10.75
CA GLU A 237 19.28 1.52 -11.79
C GLU A 237 17.93 2.19 -12.07
N ALA A 238 17.96 3.38 -12.67
CA ALA A 238 16.73 4.11 -12.99
C ALA A 238 15.86 3.35 -14.02
N ASP A 239 16.50 2.62 -14.93
CA ASP A 239 15.84 1.87 -16.00
C ASP A 239 14.97 0.72 -15.46
N ASP A 240 15.35 0.13 -14.32
CA ASP A 240 14.56 -0.89 -13.62
C ASP A 240 13.17 -0.37 -13.19
N TYR A 241 13.01 0.96 -13.12
CA TYR A 241 11.77 1.65 -12.77
C TYR A 241 11.11 2.34 -13.96
N GLY A 242 11.68 2.26 -15.17
CA GLY A 242 11.19 2.97 -16.36
C GLY A 242 9.73 2.64 -16.71
N ASP A 243 9.38 1.36 -16.66
CA ASP A 243 8.01 0.90 -16.93
C ASP A 243 6.98 1.37 -15.89
N ILE A 244 7.42 1.65 -14.66
CA ILE A 244 6.52 2.05 -13.56
C ILE A 244 5.88 3.39 -13.87
N MET A 245 6.66 4.38 -14.33
CA MET A 245 6.11 5.70 -14.67
C MET A 245 5.21 5.63 -15.90
N THR A 246 5.54 4.80 -16.88
CA THR A 246 4.66 4.53 -18.02
C THR A 246 3.31 3.97 -17.57
N GLN A 247 3.30 3.03 -16.60
CA GLN A 247 2.06 2.50 -16.02
C GLN A 247 1.29 3.54 -15.19
N VAL A 248 1.99 4.34 -14.37
CA VAL A 248 1.32 5.43 -13.61
C VAL A 248 0.64 6.40 -14.57
N LEU A 249 1.31 6.78 -15.65
CA LEU A 249 0.77 7.69 -16.66
C LEU A 249 -0.39 7.07 -17.44
N SER A 250 -0.40 5.76 -17.70
CA SER A 250 -1.54 5.12 -18.37
C SER A 250 -2.81 5.17 -17.50
N TYR A 251 -2.69 5.06 -16.18
CA TYR A 251 -3.84 5.26 -15.28
C TYR A 251 -4.39 6.70 -15.32
N THR A 252 -3.53 7.69 -15.57
CA THR A 252 -3.99 9.08 -15.74
C THR A 252 -4.84 9.27 -17.00
N GLN A 253 -4.72 8.39 -18.00
CA GLN A 253 -5.51 8.46 -19.23
C GLN A 253 -6.90 7.87 -19.06
N THR A 254 -7.09 6.95 -18.10
CA THR A 254 -8.36 6.25 -17.87
C THR A 254 -9.21 6.89 -16.77
N VAL A 255 -8.58 7.62 -15.84
CA VAL A 255 -9.26 8.27 -14.72
C VAL A 255 -9.67 9.69 -15.11
N LYS A 256 -10.97 10.01 -14.99
CA LYS A 256 -11.52 11.33 -15.32
C LYS A 256 -11.10 12.39 -14.29
N ASN A 257 -11.07 12.02 -13.02
CA ASN A 257 -10.84 12.93 -11.91
C ASN A 257 -9.40 12.86 -11.38
N LEU A 258 -8.50 13.59 -12.04
CA LEU A 258 -7.11 13.66 -11.63
C LEU A 258 -6.84 14.79 -10.63
N ASN A 259 -5.90 14.55 -9.73
CA ASN A 259 -5.27 15.62 -8.98
C ASN A 259 -4.50 16.53 -9.94
N PRO A 260 -4.69 17.85 -9.91
CA PRO A 260 -3.94 18.77 -10.77
C PRO A 260 -2.41 18.66 -10.61
N SER A 261 -1.94 18.14 -9.48
CA SER A 261 -0.52 17.99 -9.20
C SER A 261 0.09 16.69 -9.70
N ILE A 262 -0.69 15.71 -10.19
CA ILE A 262 -0.19 14.35 -10.46
C ILE A 262 1.00 14.32 -11.41
N VAL A 263 0.95 15.11 -12.50
CA VAL A 263 2.05 15.20 -13.48
C VAL A 263 3.32 15.74 -12.81
N ARG A 264 3.18 16.81 -12.02
CA ARG A 264 4.30 17.39 -11.26
C ARG A 264 4.89 16.38 -10.29
N GLU A 265 4.05 15.58 -9.62
CA GLU A 265 4.51 14.56 -8.69
C GLU A 265 5.27 13.43 -9.39
N CYS A 266 4.80 12.98 -10.56
CA CYS A 266 5.52 12.04 -11.41
C CYS A 266 6.88 12.60 -11.84
N THR A 267 6.94 13.85 -12.29
CA THR A 267 8.19 14.53 -12.66
C THR A 267 9.15 14.64 -11.47
N MET A 268 8.67 15.11 -10.32
CA MET A 268 9.47 15.20 -9.08
C MET A 268 10.00 13.84 -8.62
N PHE A 269 9.24 12.77 -8.86
CA PHE A 269 9.71 11.43 -8.56
C PHE A 269 10.84 11.02 -9.50
N HIS A 270 10.60 11.11 -10.81
CA HIS A 270 11.54 10.63 -11.82
C HIS A 270 12.84 11.44 -11.88
N GLU A 271 12.75 12.77 -11.83
CA GLU A 271 13.91 13.66 -11.99
C GLU A 271 14.71 13.88 -10.71
N TYR A 272 14.11 13.64 -9.54
CA TYR A 272 14.71 14.00 -8.26
C TYR A 272 14.67 12.87 -7.23
N THR A 273 13.49 12.37 -6.89
CA THR A 273 13.33 11.44 -5.75
C THR A 273 14.00 10.09 -6.02
N LEU A 274 13.78 9.51 -7.21
CA LEU A 274 14.37 8.23 -7.60
C LEU A 274 15.89 8.33 -7.74
N PRO A 275 16.48 9.29 -8.49
CA PRO A 275 17.93 9.44 -8.57
C PRO A 275 18.59 9.58 -7.19
N GLN A 276 18.06 10.43 -6.32
CA GLN A 276 18.61 10.61 -4.97
C GLN A 276 18.50 9.35 -4.11
N TYR A 277 17.41 8.62 -4.23
CA TYR A 277 17.26 7.34 -3.54
C TYR A 277 18.28 6.32 -4.03
N LEU A 278 18.49 6.22 -5.34
CA LEU A 278 19.47 5.28 -5.91
C LEU A 278 20.89 5.65 -5.50
N GLU A 279 21.26 6.93 -5.54
CA GLU A 279 22.55 7.42 -5.01
C GLU A 279 22.71 7.07 -3.52
N TRP A 280 21.66 7.33 -2.72
CA TRP A 280 21.64 6.95 -1.30
C TRP A 280 21.80 5.45 -1.10
N LYS A 281 21.19 4.61 -1.96
CA LYS A 281 21.24 3.14 -1.89
C LYS A 281 22.65 2.60 -2.12
N GLN A 282 23.50 3.31 -2.88
CA GLN A 282 24.89 2.93 -3.14
C GLN A 282 25.84 3.19 -1.96
N LEU A 283 25.45 4.02 -0.99
CA LEU A 283 26.26 4.27 0.21
C LEU A 283 26.43 2.98 1.04
N GLU A 284 27.48 2.85 1.86
CA GLU A 284 27.55 1.70 2.76
C GLU A 284 26.36 1.72 3.75
N VAL A 285 25.89 0.56 4.21
CA VAL A 285 24.77 0.48 5.16
C VAL A 285 25.03 1.35 6.38
N LYS A 286 26.28 1.40 6.86
CA LYS A 286 26.68 2.25 7.99
C LYS A 286 26.48 3.75 7.71
N ASP A 287 26.63 4.19 6.47
CA ASP A 287 26.52 5.61 6.11
C ASP A 287 25.05 5.98 5.85
N ARG A 288 24.22 4.99 5.49
CA ARG A 288 22.76 5.14 5.34
C ARG A 288 22.01 5.16 6.67
N THR A 289 22.46 4.35 7.64
CA THR A 289 21.74 4.14 8.89
C THR A 289 22.32 4.93 10.06
N PHE A 290 23.52 5.51 9.98
CA PHE A 290 24.11 6.21 11.13
C PHE A 290 24.22 7.73 10.89
N LYS A 291 23.55 8.50 11.76
CA LYS A 291 23.81 9.93 11.96
C LYS A 291 24.19 10.17 13.42
N PRO A 292 25.09 11.11 13.76
CA PRO A 292 25.34 11.52 15.14
C PRO A 292 24.08 12.07 15.82
N LEU A 293 23.89 11.84 17.13
CA LEU A 293 22.64 12.23 17.82
C LEU A 293 22.45 13.75 17.85
N GLY A 294 23.56 14.50 17.89
CA GLY A 294 23.54 15.96 17.83
C GLY A 294 23.20 16.53 16.45
N GLU A 295 23.12 15.70 15.42
CA GLU A 295 22.75 16.10 14.03
C GLU A 295 21.34 15.64 13.65
N VAL A 296 20.63 14.98 14.58
CA VAL A 296 19.23 14.60 14.40
C VAL A 296 18.35 15.76 14.82
N GLU A 297 17.53 16.26 13.91
CA GLU A 297 16.58 17.35 14.12
C GLU A 297 15.16 16.86 13.87
N GLU A 298 14.19 17.62 14.35
CA GLU A 298 12.77 17.39 14.04
C GLU A 298 12.54 17.51 12.53
N TYR A 299 11.62 16.71 12.03
CA TYR A 299 11.26 16.57 10.61
C TYR A 299 12.36 15.96 9.72
N HIS A 300 13.50 15.53 10.27
CA HIS A 300 14.45 14.71 9.52
C HIS A 300 13.85 13.35 9.15
N ILE A 301 13.98 12.97 7.88
CA ILE A 301 13.74 11.60 7.42
C ILE A 301 15.01 10.79 7.67
N LEU A 302 14.86 9.69 8.40
CA LEU A 302 15.93 8.75 8.74
C LEU A 302 15.56 7.35 8.24
N PHE A 303 16.56 6.48 8.16
CA PHE A 303 16.39 5.09 7.75
C PHE A 303 16.91 4.13 8.83
N ALA A 304 16.12 3.11 9.14
CA ALA A 304 16.55 1.98 9.96
C ALA A 304 16.29 0.67 9.22
N LYS A 305 17.29 -0.21 9.15
CA LYS A 305 17.27 -1.41 8.30
C LYS A 305 16.03 -2.29 8.50
N LYS A 306 15.57 -2.47 9.74
CA LYS A 306 14.41 -3.31 10.07
C LYS A 306 13.07 -2.59 10.00
N LEU A 307 13.09 -1.26 9.92
CA LEU A 307 11.89 -0.43 10.01
C LEU A 307 11.55 0.30 8.70
N GLY A 308 12.55 0.56 7.87
CA GLY A 308 12.48 1.42 6.69
C GLY A 308 12.70 2.89 7.03
N PHE A 309 12.17 3.76 6.17
CA PHE A 309 12.22 5.21 6.32
C PHE A 309 11.13 5.72 7.27
N PHE A 310 11.49 6.62 8.17
CA PHE A 310 10.58 7.29 9.10
C PHE A 310 11.01 8.74 9.31
N THR A 311 10.12 9.54 9.89
CA THR A 311 10.42 10.95 10.22
C THR A 311 10.50 11.13 11.73
N VAL A 312 11.47 11.88 12.20
CA VAL A 312 11.55 12.32 13.59
C VAL A 312 10.53 13.42 13.81
N ASP A 313 9.55 13.20 14.68
CA ASP A 313 8.49 14.19 14.95
C ASP A 313 8.86 15.07 16.15
N THR A 314 9.27 14.46 17.26
CA THR A 314 9.69 15.18 18.46
C THR A 314 10.89 14.51 19.09
N ILE A 315 11.86 15.31 19.54
CA ILE A 315 13.01 14.84 20.32
C ILE A 315 12.75 15.10 21.80
N GLN A 316 12.59 14.03 22.58
CA GLN A 316 12.30 14.13 23.99
C GLN A 316 13.56 14.44 24.80
N SER A 317 13.38 15.11 25.95
CA SER A 317 14.48 15.44 26.88
C SER A 317 15.20 14.20 27.43
N ASN A 318 14.50 13.06 27.47
CA ASN A 318 15.06 11.77 27.85
C ASN A 318 15.89 11.13 26.71
N GLY A 319 16.14 11.80 25.60
CA GLY A 319 16.92 11.33 24.45
C GLY A 319 16.24 10.27 23.58
N ASN A 320 14.96 9.98 23.82
CA ASN A 320 14.11 9.21 22.93
C ASN A 320 13.42 10.15 21.95
N SER A 321 12.80 9.59 20.91
CA SER A 321 12.04 10.37 19.95
C SER A 321 10.68 9.76 19.70
N ASP A 322 9.73 10.62 19.37
CA ASP A 322 8.50 10.21 18.71
C ASP A 322 8.78 10.21 17.21
N ILE A 323 8.49 9.07 16.57
CA ILE A 323 8.74 8.90 15.14
C ILE A 323 7.44 8.64 14.39
N VAL A 324 7.32 9.26 13.22
CA VAL A 324 6.11 9.28 12.41
C VAL A 324 6.36 8.56 11.10
N ARG A 325 5.42 7.68 10.75
CA ARG A 325 5.42 6.92 9.50
C ARG A 325 4.03 6.35 9.23
N ALA A 326 3.67 6.19 7.97
CA ALA A 326 2.56 5.34 7.60
C ALA A 326 2.72 3.91 8.17
N GLY A 327 1.62 3.34 8.67
CA GLY A 327 1.56 1.99 9.23
C GLY A 327 1.83 1.87 10.73
N TYR A 328 2.24 2.95 11.39
CA TYR A 328 2.42 2.98 12.85
C TYR A 328 1.09 3.00 13.61
N PRO A 329 1.11 2.83 14.95
CA PRO A 329 -0.08 3.02 15.75
C PRO A 329 -0.68 4.42 15.56
N LEU A 330 -2.01 4.49 15.50
CA LEU A 330 -2.72 5.77 15.46
C LEU A 330 -2.88 6.28 16.90
N VAL A 331 -2.28 7.41 17.22
CA VAL A 331 -2.37 8.10 18.51
C VAL A 331 -2.82 9.54 18.25
N ASN A 332 -3.93 9.96 18.84
CA ASN A 332 -4.48 11.31 18.69
C ASN A 332 -4.64 11.77 17.22
N GLY A 333 -4.99 10.85 16.31
CA GLY A 333 -5.15 11.14 14.88
C GLY A 333 -3.85 11.15 14.07
N HIS A 334 -2.72 10.80 14.69
CA HIS A 334 -1.40 10.75 14.06
C HIS A 334 -0.81 9.34 14.10
N PHE A 335 -0.24 8.87 12.98
CA PHE A 335 0.45 7.59 12.92
C PHE A 335 1.88 7.75 13.48
N VAL A 336 2.03 7.51 14.78
CA VAL A 336 3.24 7.79 15.55
C VAL A 336 3.62 6.59 16.42
N TRP A 337 4.93 6.36 16.53
CA TRP A 337 5.49 5.42 17.48
C TRP A 337 6.20 6.21 18.57
N GLU A 338 5.60 6.23 19.75
CA GLU A 338 6.01 7.13 20.82
C GLU A 338 7.15 6.59 21.68
N ASN A 339 8.04 7.49 22.05
CA ASN A 339 9.10 7.29 23.02
C ASN A 339 10.02 6.12 22.62
N VAL A 340 10.52 6.20 21.39
CA VAL A 340 11.42 5.24 20.75
C VAL A 340 12.87 5.62 21.06
N PRO A 341 13.68 4.72 21.65
CA PRO A 341 15.10 4.97 21.88
C PRO A 341 15.85 5.04 20.54
N MET A 342 16.53 6.16 20.32
CA MET A 342 17.26 6.41 19.07
C MET A 342 18.71 5.87 19.11
N GLY A 343 19.21 5.36 20.24
CA GLY A 343 20.55 4.75 20.29
C GLY A 343 21.17 4.66 21.70
N ASP A 344 22.44 4.27 21.75
CA ASP A 344 23.21 4.14 23.00
C ASP A 344 23.85 5.48 23.40
N LYS A 345 23.28 6.13 24.42
CA LYS A 345 23.76 7.39 24.98
C LYS A 345 25.21 7.34 25.47
N THR A 346 25.69 6.18 25.91
CA THR A 346 27.06 6.04 26.44
C THR A 346 28.13 6.20 25.35
N ARG A 347 27.76 5.95 24.09
CA ARG A 347 28.67 6.01 22.94
C ARG A 347 28.47 7.24 22.04
N LYS A 348 27.52 8.13 22.36
CA LYS A 348 27.10 9.28 21.51
C LYS A 348 26.82 8.89 20.05
N LYS A 349 26.45 7.62 19.80
CA LYS A 349 26.15 7.09 18.47
C LYS A 349 24.68 6.69 18.43
N VAL A 350 23.99 7.15 17.39
CA VAL A 350 22.61 6.75 17.10
C VAL A 350 22.74 5.37 16.45
N ILE A 351 22.31 4.32 17.14
CA ILE A 351 22.46 2.95 16.66
C ILE A 351 21.15 2.59 15.95
N TYR A 352 21.13 2.71 14.63
CA TYR A 352 20.14 2.03 13.80
C TYR A 352 20.84 0.86 13.10
N GLN A 353 20.96 -0.28 13.79
CA GLN A 353 21.40 -1.55 13.18
C GLN A 353 20.26 -2.22 12.40
#